data_AF-A0A2X3E946-F1
#
_entry.id   AF-A0A2X3E946-F1
#
_cell.length_a   1.000
_cell.length_b   1.000
_cell.length_c   1.000
_cell.angle_alpha   90.00
_cell.angle_beta   90.00
_cell.angle_gamma   90.00
#
_symmetry.space_group_name_H-M   'P 1'
#
loop_
_entity.id
_entity.type
_entity.pdbx_description
1 polymer ?
#
loop_
_entity_poly.entity_id
_entity_poly.type
_entity_poly.pdbx_seq_one_letter_code
_entity_poly.pdbx_strand_id
1 'polypeptide(L)'
;MARCYDEALKYCINCKRCEVACPSDVKIGDIIQRARAQYGQQKPTLRDAILSHTDLMGTLSTPFAPLVNAATGLKPVRRLLDATLNIDHRRTLPKYGFGTFRRAYRQLAARQKAVQRTGGFLSWLLRQL
;
A
#
# COMPACT_ATOMS: atom_id res chain seq x y z
N MET A 1 -8.60 18.30 25.94
CA MET A 1 -8.88 17.02 25.25
C MET A 1 -7.64 16.19 24.85
N ALA A 2 -6.40 16.65 25.08
CA ALA A 2 -5.20 15.81 24.85
C ALA A 2 -4.89 14.82 26.00
N ARG A 3 -5.59 14.95 27.14
CA ARG A 3 -5.30 14.26 28.40
C ARG A 3 -5.71 12.77 28.42
N CYS A 4 -6.43 12.29 27.40
CA CYS A 4 -6.85 10.89 27.28
C CYS A 4 -6.11 10.13 26.16
N TYR A 5 -5.11 10.74 25.54
CA TYR A 5 -4.31 10.05 24.53
C TYR A 5 -3.24 9.21 25.23
N ASP A 6 -3.56 7.93 25.41
CA ASP A 6 -2.61 6.96 25.97
C ASP A 6 -1.52 6.65 24.95
N GLU A 7 -0.27 6.73 25.39
CA GLU A 7 0.92 6.36 24.62
C GLU A 7 0.89 4.89 24.18
N ALA A 8 0.15 4.02 24.90
CA ALA A 8 -0.08 2.63 24.52
C ALA A 8 -0.72 2.49 23.12
N LEU A 9 -1.49 3.49 22.68
CA LEU A 9 -2.10 3.52 21.35
C LEU A 9 -1.05 3.56 20.22
N LYS A 10 0.20 3.93 20.53
CA LYS A 10 1.33 3.88 19.58
C LYS A 10 1.81 2.47 19.25
N TYR A 11 1.40 1.44 19.98
CA TYR A 11 1.74 0.06 19.66
C TYR A 11 0.69 -0.63 18.78
N CYS A 12 -0.39 0.07 18.42
CA CYS A 12 -1.37 -0.45 17.47
C CYS A 12 -0.74 -0.64 16.08
N ILE A 13 -0.69 -1.91 15.64
CA ILE A 13 -0.18 -2.32 14.32
C ILE A 13 -1.26 -2.36 13.23
N ASN A 14 -2.47 -1.88 13.51
CA ASN A 14 -3.61 -1.94 12.59
C ASN A 14 -3.90 -3.36 12.06
N CYS A 15 -3.93 -4.35 12.96
CA CYS A 15 -4.24 -5.74 12.61
C CYS A 15 -5.75 -6.03 12.45
N LYS A 16 -6.61 -5.03 12.72
CA LYS A 16 -8.09 -5.11 12.68
C LYS A 16 -8.75 -6.20 13.55
N ARG A 17 -8.00 -6.89 14.41
CA ARG A 17 -8.55 -7.91 15.31
C ARG A 17 -9.62 -7.36 16.26
N CYS A 18 -9.44 -6.12 16.71
CA CYS A 18 -10.37 -5.43 17.60
C CYS A 18 -11.73 -5.15 16.94
N GLU A 19 -11.77 -4.87 15.63
CA GLU A 19 -13.02 -4.58 14.91
C GLU A 19 -13.89 -5.85 14.80
N VAL A 20 -13.26 -6.99 14.47
CA VAL A 20 -13.97 -8.27 14.34
C VAL A 20 -14.49 -8.80 15.67
N ALA A 21 -13.80 -8.51 16.78
CA ALA A 21 -14.16 -8.99 18.10
C ALA A 21 -15.25 -8.15 18.79
N CYS A 22 -15.56 -6.96 18.28
CA CYS A 22 -16.47 -6.04 18.96
C CYS A 22 -17.95 -6.41 18.69
N PRO A 23 -18.74 -6.77 19.72
CA PRO A 23 -20.16 -7.10 19.55
C PRO A 23 -21.03 -5.89 19.17
N SER A 24 -20.49 -4.68 19.35
CA SER A 24 -21.19 -3.41 19.09
C SER A 24 -20.78 -2.77 17.75
N ASP A 25 -20.04 -3.51 16.89
CA ASP A 25 -19.57 -3.05 15.57
C ASP A 25 -18.81 -1.71 15.60
N VAL A 26 -18.08 -1.46 16.68
CA VAL A 26 -17.30 -0.23 16.81
C VAL A 26 -16.01 -0.36 16.00
N LYS A 27 -15.78 0.63 15.13
CA LYS A 27 -14.55 0.75 14.32
C LYS A 27 -13.38 1.27 15.15
N ILE A 28 -12.91 0.44 16.08
CA ILE A 28 -11.86 0.78 17.04
C ILE A 28 -10.56 1.14 16.31
N GLY A 29 -10.22 0.41 15.23
CA GLY A 29 -9.02 0.69 14.43
C GLY A 29 -9.03 2.11 13.87
N ASP A 30 -10.13 2.52 13.24
CA ASP A 30 -10.31 3.87 12.69
C ASP A 30 -10.19 4.96 13.76
N ILE A 31 -10.78 4.75 14.94
CA ILE A 31 -10.71 5.71 16.05
C ILE A 31 -9.25 5.90 16.49
N ILE A 32 -8.52 4.80 16.66
CA ILE A 32 -7.10 4.84 17.06
C ILE A 32 -6.25 5.52 15.99
N GLN A 33 -6.48 5.24 14.70
CA GLN A 33 -5.71 5.89 13.63
C GLN A 33 -6.02 7.39 13.53
N ARG A 34 -7.28 7.80 13.70
CA ARG A 34 -7.65 9.23 13.75
C ARG A 34 -7.01 9.93 14.94
N ALA A 35 -7.02 9.29 16.11
CA ALA A 35 -6.38 9.82 17.31
C ALA A 35 -4.86 9.95 17.10
N ARG A 36 -4.21 8.97 16.46
CA ARG A 36 -2.80 9.05 16.07
C ARG A 36 -2.52 10.18 15.09
N ALA A 37 -3.39 10.41 14.11
CA ALA A 37 -3.22 11.50 13.16
C ALA A 37 -3.40 12.89 13.81
N GLN A 38 -4.30 13.02 14.77
CA GLN A 38 -4.59 14.30 15.45
C GLN A 38 -3.64 14.62 16.61
N TYR A 39 -3.26 13.61 17.39
CA TYR A 39 -2.51 13.79 18.65
C TYR A 39 -1.13 13.12 18.64
N GLY A 40 -0.82 12.34 17.60
CA GLY A 40 0.49 11.71 17.45
C GLY A 40 1.56 12.77 17.22
N GLN A 41 2.39 13.00 18.22
CA GLN A 41 3.60 13.84 18.14
C GLN A 41 4.69 13.25 17.22
N GLN A 42 4.46 12.10 16.58
CA GLN A 42 5.43 11.45 15.71
C GLN A 42 5.46 12.14 14.34
N LYS A 43 6.46 12.99 14.12
CA LYS A 43 6.81 13.44 12.77
C LYS A 43 7.32 12.22 11.97
N PRO A 44 6.85 11.99 10.74
CA PRO A 44 7.39 10.92 9.91
C PRO A 44 8.89 11.15 9.74
N THR A 45 9.71 10.14 10.05
CA THR A 45 11.14 10.22 9.76
C THR A 45 11.35 10.29 8.25
N LEU A 46 12.50 10.77 7.77
CA LEU A 46 12.80 10.76 6.33
C LEU A 46 12.65 9.36 5.73
N ARG A 47 13.02 8.33 6.49
CA ARG A 47 12.81 6.92 6.15
C ARG A 47 11.33 6.61 5.97
N ASP A 48 10.48 6.95 6.94
CA ASP A 48 9.04 6.66 6.88
C ASP A 48 8.36 7.44 5.76
N ALA A 49 8.80 8.68 5.50
CA ALA A 49 8.33 9.48 4.39
C ALA A 49 8.66 8.83 3.03
N ILE A 50 9.90 8.35 2.85
CA ILE A 50 10.31 7.66 1.62
C ILE A 50 9.56 6.33 1.45
N LEU A 51 9.46 5.53 2.52
CA LEU A 51 8.84 4.19 2.46
C LEU A 51 7.31 4.24 2.35
N SER A 52 6.66 5.27 2.88
CA SER A 52 5.21 5.46 2.74
C SER A 52 4.80 5.86 1.32
N HIS A 53 5.68 6.49 0.54
CA HIS A 53 5.43 6.91 -0.84
C HIS A 53 5.78 5.80 -1.85
N THR A 54 5.10 4.66 -1.73
CA THR A 54 5.31 3.49 -2.60
C THR A 54 4.98 3.76 -4.07
N ASP A 55 4.00 4.61 -4.38
CA ASP A 55 3.62 4.94 -5.77
C ASP A 55 4.71 5.80 -6.47
N LEU A 56 5.34 6.70 -5.72
CA LEU A 56 6.43 7.54 -6.20
C LEU A 56 7.70 6.73 -6.40
N MET A 57 8.03 5.88 -5.42
CA MET A 57 9.16 4.96 -5.49
C MET A 57 8.98 3.95 -6.63
N GLY A 58 7.76 3.43 -6.79
CA GLY A 58 7.39 2.54 -7.89
C GLY A 58 7.52 3.21 -9.25
N THR A 59 7.06 4.44 -9.42
CA THR A 59 7.16 5.16 -10.70
C THR A 59 8.61 5.48 -11.08
N LEU A 60 9.45 5.84 -10.11
CA LEU A 60 10.89 6.07 -10.31
C LEU A 60 11.66 4.77 -10.59
N SER A 61 11.28 3.68 -9.93
CA SER A 61 12.05 2.42 -9.96
C SER A 61 11.61 1.45 -11.06
N THR A 62 10.36 1.56 -11.55
CA THR A 62 9.84 0.75 -12.67
C THR A 62 10.67 0.84 -13.96
N PRO A 63 11.09 2.02 -14.45
CA PRO A 63 11.91 2.10 -15.66
C PRO A 63 13.31 1.52 -15.46
N PHE A 64 13.85 1.56 -14.23
CA PHE A 64 15.14 0.98 -13.87
C PHE A 64 15.02 -0.43 -13.26
N ALA A 65 13.84 -1.06 -13.32
CA ALA A 65 13.57 -2.37 -12.73
C ALA A 65 14.63 -3.44 -13.05
N PRO A 66 15.11 -3.63 -14.30
CA PRO A 66 16.12 -4.65 -14.58
C PRO A 66 17.46 -4.37 -13.88
N LEU A 67 17.87 -3.11 -13.81
CA LEU A 67 19.11 -2.69 -13.13
C LEU A 67 18.97 -2.79 -11.62
N VAL A 68 17.84 -2.30 -11.07
CA VAL A 68 17.55 -2.34 -9.64
C VAL A 68 17.42 -3.78 -9.15
N ASN A 69 16.78 -4.68 -9.90
CA ASN A 69 16.67 -6.09 -9.55
C ASN A 69 18.02 -6.82 -9.62
N ALA A 70 18.88 -6.48 -10.58
CA ALA A 70 20.24 -7.02 -10.65
C ALA A 70 21.09 -6.54 -9.46
N ALA A 71 21.04 -5.24 -9.16
CA ALA A 71 21.77 -4.64 -8.04
C ALA A 71 21.29 -5.17 -6.68
N THR A 72 19.98 -5.22 -6.43
CA THR A 72 19.39 -5.73 -5.17
C THR A 72 19.54 -7.25 -5.00
N GLY A 73 19.94 -7.98 -6.07
CA GLY A 73 20.36 -9.37 -6.00
C GLY A 73 21.72 -9.56 -5.30
N LEU A 74 22.58 -8.54 -5.30
CA LEU A 74 23.93 -8.60 -4.73
C LEU A 74 23.90 -8.36 -3.21
N LYS A 75 24.56 -9.24 -2.45
CA LYS A 75 24.77 -9.10 -0.98
C LYS A 75 25.35 -7.73 -0.55
N PRO A 76 26.34 -7.12 -1.23
CA PRO A 76 26.87 -5.80 -0.83
C PRO A 76 25.83 -4.69 -0.91
N VAL A 77 24.98 -4.70 -1.94
CA VAL A 77 23.92 -3.69 -2.10
C VAL A 77 22.89 -3.82 -0.97
N ARG A 78 22.56 -5.04 -0.54
CA ARG A 78 21.68 -5.27 0.62
C ARG A 78 22.27 -4.74 1.92
N ARG A 79 23.59 -4.88 2.14
CA ARG A 79 24.26 -4.31 3.33
C ARG A 79 24.30 -2.79 3.30
N LEU A 80 24.48 -2.18 2.13
CA LEU A 80 24.42 -0.73 1.97
C LEU A 80 23.00 -0.19 2.23
N LEU A 81 21.97 -0.90 1.74
CA LEU A 81 20.57 -0.60 2.03
C LEU A 81 20.23 -0.79 3.51
N ASP A 82 20.83 -1.78 4.18
CA ASP A 82 20.69 -1.98 5.62
C ASP A 82 21.29 -0.79 6.39
N ALA A 83 22.51 -0.38 6.05
CA ALA A 83 23.15 0.76 6.71
C ALA A 83 22.45 2.11 6.47
N THR A 84 21.81 2.31 5.31
CA THR A 84 21.20 3.60 4.93
C THR A 84 19.71 3.70 5.25
N LEU A 85 18.94 2.61 5.05
CA LEU A 85 17.49 2.56 5.21
C LEU A 85 17.06 1.64 6.36
N ASN A 86 17.99 1.04 7.10
CA ASN A 86 17.75 0.14 8.23
C ASN A 86 16.79 -1.01 7.87
N ILE A 87 16.95 -1.54 6.65
CA ILE A 87 16.23 -2.70 6.11
C ILE A 87 17.12 -3.91 6.31
N ASP A 88 16.76 -4.80 7.25
CA ASP A 88 17.53 -6.01 7.58
C ASP A 88 17.98 -6.75 6.29
N HIS A 89 19.28 -6.87 6.10
CA HIS A 89 19.90 -7.47 4.91
C HIS A 89 19.52 -8.95 4.67
N ARG A 90 19.00 -9.66 5.69
CA ARG A 90 18.49 -11.03 5.56
C ARG A 90 17.12 -11.08 4.91
N ARG A 91 16.40 -9.95 4.82
CA ARG A 91 15.14 -9.89 4.06
C ARG A 91 15.42 -9.92 2.57
N THR A 92 14.67 -10.75 1.87
CA THR A 92 14.58 -10.72 0.40
C THR A 92 13.69 -9.57 -0.02
N LEU A 93 14.28 -8.54 -0.63
CA LEU A 93 13.52 -7.44 -1.23
C LEU A 93 12.66 -7.97 -2.39
N PRO A 94 11.39 -7.54 -2.50
CA PRO A 94 10.54 -7.92 -3.63
C PRO A 94 11.14 -7.38 -4.94
N LYS A 95 11.00 -8.15 -6.02
CA LYS A 95 11.46 -7.71 -7.35
C LYS A 95 10.49 -6.69 -7.92
N TYR A 96 11.01 -5.63 -8.52
CA TYR A 96 10.21 -4.67 -9.28
C TYR A 96 9.82 -5.28 -10.64
N GLY A 97 8.54 -5.28 -10.95
CA GLY A 97 8.02 -5.72 -12.25
C GLY A 97 8.04 -4.59 -13.29
N PHE A 98 7.96 -4.96 -14.58
CA PHE A 98 7.76 -3.98 -15.65
C PHE A 98 6.31 -3.48 -15.63
N GLY A 99 6.13 -2.18 -15.43
CA GLY A 99 4.83 -1.52 -15.38
C GLY A 99 4.25 -1.36 -13.98
N THR A 100 3.40 -0.35 -13.81
CA THR A 100 2.76 -0.04 -12.52
C THR A 100 1.37 -0.67 -12.42
N PHE A 101 0.96 -1.04 -11.21
CA PHE A 101 -0.38 -1.58 -10.95
C PHE A 101 -1.48 -0.63 -11.45
N ARG A 102 -1.34 0.69 -11.24
CA ARG A 102 -2.31 1.69 -11.73
C ARG A 102 -2.52 1.63 -13.24
N ARG A 103 -1.45 1.43 -14.02
CA ARG A 103 -1.54 1.32 -15.48
C ARG A 103 -2.30 0.06 -15.88
N ALA A 104 -1.94 -1.08 -15.30
CA ALA A 104 -2.63 -2.36 -15.54
C ALA A 104 -4.12 -2.28 -15.13
N TYR A 105 -4.41 -1.70 -13.97
CA TYR A 105 -5.77 -1.53 -13.48
C TYR A 105 -6.63 -0.67 -14.41
N ARG A 106 -6.11 0.45 -14.94
CA ARG A 106 -6.83 1.28 -15.92
C ARG A 106 -7.18 0.50 -17.19
N GLN A 107 -6.27 -0.35 -17.66
CA GLN A 107 -6.52 -1.19 -18.83
C GLN A 107 -7.60 -2.24 -18.56
N LEU A 108 -7.55 -2.89 -17.39
CA LEU A 108 -8.58 -3.84 -16.96
C LEU A 108 -9.95 -3.17 -16.81
N ALA A 109 -10.01 -2.01 -16.17
CA ALA A 109 -11.25 -1.23 -16.01
C ALA A 109 -11.84 -0.79 -17.37
N ALA A 110 -11.00 -0.40 -18.33
CA ALA A 110 -11.44 -0.07 -19.68
C ALA A 110 -12.03 -1.30 -20.40
N ARG A 111 -11.40 -2.47 -20.27
CA ARG A 111 -11.92 -3.74 -20.82
C ARG A 111 -13.24 -4.14 -20.17
N GLN A 112 -13.37 -4.03 -18.85
CA GLN A 112 -14.63 -4.31 -18.15
C GLN A 112 -15.76 -3.40 -18.62
N LYS A 113 -15.51 -2.09 -18.77
CA LYS A 113 -16.52 -1.16 -19.34
C LYS A 113 -16.93 -1.53 -20.75
N ALA A 114 -16.00 -1.95 -21.60
CA ALA A 114 -16.30 -2.39 -22.96
C ALA A 114 -17.18 -3.65 -22.96
N VAL A 115 -16.82 -4.67 -22.18
CA VAL A 115 -17.62 -5.91 -22.03
C VAL A 115 -19.00 -5.62 -21.47
N GLN A 116 -19.12 -4.72 -20.49
CA GLN A 116 -20.41 -4.34 -19.89
C GLN A 116 -21.30 -3.58 -20.88
N ARG A 117 -20.70 -2.77 -21.78
CA ARG A 117 -21.42 -2.11 -22.88
C ARG A 117 -21.94 -3.12 -23.90
N THR A 118 -21.11 -4.07 -24.31
CA THR A 118 -21.48 -5.10 -25.29
C THR A 118 -22.50 -6.09 -24.72
N GLY A 119 -22.33 -6.52 -23.45
CA GLY A 119 -23.28 -7.40 -22.76
C GLY A 119 -24.62 -6.73 -22.46
N GLY A 120 -24.61 -5.43 -22.13
CA GLY A 120 -25.84 -4.64 -21.99
C GLY A 120 -26.56 -4.41 -23.33
N PHE A 121 -25.82 -4.25 -24.43
CA PHE A 121 -26.39 -4.14 -25.77
C PHE A 121 -26.99 -5.47 -26.24
N LEU A 122 -26.30 -6.60 -26.05
CA LEU A 122 -26.82 -7.92 -26.41
C LEU A 122 -28.06 -8.31 -25.60
N SER A 123 -28.09 -8.00 -24.30
CA SER A 123 -29.25 -8.31 -23.45
C SER A 123 -30.46 -7.42 -23.76
N TRP A 124 -30.24 -6.17 -24.17
CA TRP A 124 -31.28 -5.29 -24.69
C TRP A 124 -31.84 -5.78 -26.03
N LEU A 125 -30.97 -6.19 -26.96
CA LEU A 125 -31.35 -6.73 -28.26
C LEU A 125 -32.13 -8.05 -28.14
N LEU A 126 -31.71 -8.95 -27.25
CA LEU A 126 -32.41 -10.22 -26.95
C LEU A 126 -33.74 -10.03 -26.21
N ARG A 127 -34.01 -8.85 -25.62
CA ARG A 127 -35.32 -8.51 -25.03
C ARG A 127 -36.31 -7.90 -26.04
N GLN A 128 -35.84 -7.54 -27.24
CA GLN A 128 -36.64 -6.93 -28.29
C GLN A 128 -37.00 -7.89 -29.43
N LEU A 129 -36.42 -9.09 -29.42
CA LEU A 129 -36.85 -10.27 -30.18
C LEU A 129 -37.76 -11.13 -29.30
#